data_AF-A0A7W1HB27-F1
#
_entry.id   AF-A0A7W1HB27-F1
#
_cell.length_a   1.000
_cell.length_b   1.000
_cell.length_c   1.000
_cell.angle_alpha   90.00
_cell.angle_beta   90.00
_cell.angle_gamma   90.00
#
_symmetry.space_group_name_H-M   'P 1'
#
loop_
_entity.id
_entity.type
_entity.pdbx_description
1 polymer ?
#
loop_
_entity_poly.entity_id
_entity_poly.type
_entity_poly.pdbx_seq_one_letter_code
_entity_poly.pdbx_strand_id
1 'polypeptide(L)'
;FGLDVLMTLIWFVATVLLGLAIHMFVVYSASVAILSRMSPIEFFRRSKTAMLTAFSTSSSNATLPTALRVAEEDLHIPRGIASFVLTVGATANQNGTALYEGVTVLFLAQLAGVDLTFAEQLMVLYLAILGGIGTAGVPSGSIPFIIVVLATVNVNPALIAIIIGVDRILDMCRTTLNVTGDLAAATYVTRSEGHALPGDLTRRS
;
A
#
# COMPACT_ATOMS: atom_id res chain seq x y z
N PHE A 1 5.46 -32.80 -1.61
CA PHE A 1 4.97 -32.12 -0.39
C PHE A 1 5.67 -30.79 -0.16
N GLY A 2 6.97 -30.73 0.15
CA GLY A 2 7.64 -29.44 0.39
C GLY A 2 7.76 -28.53 -0.85
N LEU A 3 8.06 -29.10 -2.01
CA LEU A 3 8.22 -28.34 -3.26
C LEU A 3 6.90 -27.77 -3.79
N ASP A 4 5.80 -28.49 -3.64
CA ASP A 4 4.47 -28.04 -4.11
C ASP A 4 3.96 -26.85 -3.29
N VAL A 5 4.17 -26.89 -1.97
CA VAL A 5 3.87 -25.77 -1.06
C VAL A 5 4.77 -24.57 -1.36
N LEU A 6 6.06 -24.80 -1.62
CA LEU A 6 6.98 -23.74 -2.02
C LEU A 6 6.55 -23.07 -3.33
N MET A 7 6.13 -23.85 -4.33
CA MET A 7 5.65 -23.30 -5.59
C MET A 7 4.38 -22.45 -5.41
N THR A 8 3.47 -22.92 -4.55
CA THR A 8 2.23 -22.21 -4.21
C THR A 8 2.52 -20.88 -3.50
N LEU A 9 3.53 -20.86 -2.61
CA LEU A 9 4.02 -19.63 -1.98
C LEU A 9 4.68 -18.67 -2.98
N ILE A 10 5.43 -19.17 -3.96
CA ILE A 10 6.02 -18.33 -5.01
C ILE A 10 4.92 -17.64 -5.81
N TRP A 11 3.86 -18.35 -6.19
CA TRP A 11 2.72 -17.76 -6.89
C TRP A 11 1.99 -16.71 -6.04
N PHE A 12 1.84 -16.96 -4.74
CA PHE A 12 1.30 -15.99 -3.80
C PHE A 12 2.14 -14.70 -3.78
N VAL A 13 3.45 -14.83 -3.54
CA VAL A 13 4.39 -13.69 -3.53
C VAL A 13 4.34 -12.93 -4.85
N ALA A 14 4.39 -13.63 -5.98
CA ALA A 14 4.32 -13.03 -7.30
C ALA A 14 3.00 -12.27 -7.52
N THR A 15 1.87 -12.83 -7.08
CA THR A 15 0.54 -12.20 -7.19
C THR A 15 0.46 -10.91 -6.38
N VAL A 16 0.93 -10.94 -5.12
CA VAL A 16 0.99 -9.74 -4.27
C VAL A 16 1.89 -8.67 -4.91
N LEU A 17 3.13 -9.03 -5.28
CA LEU A 17 4.08 -8.09 -5.86
C LEU A 17 3.59 -7.50 -7.18
N LEU A 18 2.93 -8.30 -8.01
CA LEU A 18 2.32 -7.81 -9.25
C LEU A 18 1.20 -6.81 -8.97
N GLY A 19 0.30 -7.12 -8.04
CA GLY A 19 -0.77 -6.20 -7.65
C GLY A 19 -0.24 -4.88 -7.10
N LEU A 20 0.75 -4.94 -6.21
CA LEU A 20 1.42 -3.75 -5.67
C LEU A 20 2.15 -2.97 -6.77
N ALA A 21 2.84 -3.64 -7.70
CA ALA A 21 3.54 -3.00 -8.80
C ALA A 21 2.57 -2.29 -9.77
N ILE A 22 1.45 -2.93 -10.12
CA ILE A 22 0.41 -2.30 -10.94
C ILE A 22 -0.13 -1.05 -10.23
N HIS A 23 -0.46 -1.15 -8.95
CA HIS A 23 -1.01 -0.02 -8.23
C HIS A 23 0.02 1.12 -8.07
N MET A 24 1.28 0.79 -7.77
CA MET A 24 2.37 1.76 -7.68
C MET A 24 2.62 2.45 -9.03
N PHE A 25 2.88 1.70 -10.11
CA PHE A 25 3.41 2.26 -11.35
C PHE A 25 2.35 2.61 -12.39
N VAL A 26 1.14 2.08 -12.27
CA VAL A 26 0.03 2.40 -13.18
C VAL A 26 -0.97 3.31 -12.48
N VAL A 27 -1.53 2.90 -11.35
CA VAL A 27 -2.61 3.65 -10.68
C VAL A 27 -2.11 4.98 -10.13
N TYR A 28 -1.02 5.00 -9.37
CA TYR A 28 -0.47 6.27 -8.85
C TYR A 28 0.17 7.13 -9.94
N SER A 29 0.80 6.54 -10.97
CA SER A 29 1.25 7.33 -12.12
C SER A 29 0.09 8.03 -12.82
N ALA A 30 -1.02 7.32 -13.06
CA ALA A 30 -2.20 7.88 -13.68
C ALA A 30 -2.86 8.95 -12.78
N SER A 31 -2.97 8.70 -11.48
CA SER A 31 -3.56 9.68 -10.56
C SER A 31 -2.75 10.98 -10.50
N VAL A 32 -1.42 10.89 -10.41
CA VAL A 32 -0.54 12.06 -10.38
C VAL A 32 -0.55 12.81 -11.73
N ALA A 33 -0.55 12.09 -12.85
CA ALA A 33 -0.60 12.71 -14.17
C ALA A 33 -1.93 13.41 -14.46
N ILE A 34 -3.05 12.78 -14.11
CA ILE A 34 -4.39 13.24 -14.49
C ILE A 34 -4.94 14.24 -13.47
N LEU A 35 -4.86 13.91 -12.18
CA LEU A 35 -5.47 14.69 -11.11
C LEU A 35 -4.55 15.82 -10.65
N SER A 36 -3.28 15.51 -10.40
CA SER A 36 -2.30 16.52 -9.93
C SER A 36 -1.64 17.29 -11.08
N ARG A 37 -1.75 16.78 -12.32
CA ARG A 37 -1.09 17.34 -13.52
C ARG A 37 0.42 17.48 -13.37
N MET A 38 1.04 16.58 -12.61
CA MET A 38 2.48 16.49 -12.41
C MET A 38 3.02 15.31 -13.22
N SER A 39 4.23 15.45 -13.77
CA SER A 39 4.92 14.32 -14.42
C SER A 39 5.12 13.15 -13.43
N PRO A 40 4.62 11.93 -13.72
CA PRO A 40 4.82 10.78 -12.84
C PRO A 40 6.29 10.45 -12.61
N ILE A 41 7.11 10.55 -13.66
CA ILE A 41 8.56 10.31 -13.57
C ILE A 41 9.19 11.27 -12.56
N GLU A 42 8.77 12.53 -12.59
CA GLU A 42 9.29 13.55 -11.68
C GLU A 42 8.81 13.31 -10.24
N PHE A 43 7.56 12.88 -10.07
CA PHE A 43 7.02 12.50 -8.78
C PHE A 43 7.82 11.35 -8.15
N PHE A 44 8.02 10.24 -8.86
CA PHE A 44 8.82 9.12 -8.32
C PHE A 44 10.27 9.50 -8.05
N ARG A 45 10.87 10.32 -8.91
CA ARG A 45 12.24 10.80 -8.73
C ARG A 45 12.39 11.62 -7.45
N ARG A 46 11.43 12.50 -7.15
CA ARG A 46 11.41 13.34 -5.94
C ARG A 46 11.03 12.55 -4.69
N SER A 47 10.12 11.59 -4.80
CA SER A 47 9.67 10.75 -3.69
C SER A 47 10.65 9.64 -3.28
N LYS A 48 11.71 9.40 -4.07
CA LYS A 48 12.65 8.28 -3.92
C LYS A 48 13.19 8.10 -2.49
N THR A 49 13.55 9.18 -1.81
CA THR A 49 14.12 9.09 -0.45
C THR A 49 13.10 8.55 0.55
N ALA A 50 11.86 9.04 0.51
CA ALA A 50 10.78 8.53 1.37
C ALA A 50 10.45 7.07 1.04
N MET A 51 10.43 6.71 -0.25
CA MET A 51 10.19 5.33 -0.69
C MET A 51 11.26 4.35 -0.15
N LEU A 52 12.54 4.72 -0.23
CA LEU A 52 13.63 3.89 0.28
C LEU A 52 13.59 3.75 1.81
N THR A 53 13.26 4.83 2.52
CA THR A 53 13.06 4.78 3.98
C THR A 53 11.86 3.90 4.35
N ALA A 54 10.74 4.02 3.64
CA ALA A 54 9.55 3.17 3.83
C ALA A 54 9.88 1.70 3.61
N PHE A 55 10.59 1.38 2.53
CA PHE A 55 11.04 0.03 2.24
C PHE A 55 11.90 -0.53 3.37
N SER A 56 12.89 0.26 3.81
CA SER A 56 13.87 -0.17 4.82
C SER A 56 13.26 -0.35 6.21
N THR A 57 12.40 0.58 6.62
CA THR A 57 11.79 0.59 7.96
C THR A 57 10.58 -0.33 8.06
N SER A 58 9.85 -0.52 6.95
CA SER A 58 8.58 -1.24 6.93
C SER A 58 7.55 -0.66 7.92
N SER A 59 7.61 0.66 8.12
CA SER A 59 6.64 1.39 8.92
C SER A 59 6.38 2.77 8.31
N SER A 60 5.11 3.05 8.00
CA SER A 60 4.66 4.38 7.56
C SER A 60 4.93 5.41 8.65
N ASN A 61 4.68 5.05 9.92
CA ASN A 61 4.91 5.94 11.06
C ASN A 61 6.40 6.27 11.26
N ALA A 62 7.30 5.28 11.15
CA ALA A 62 8.73 5.51 11.23
C ALA A 62 9.26 6.34 10.04
N THR A 63 8.56 6.30 8.91
CA THR A 63 8.93 7.03 7.69
C THR A 63 8.39 8.46 7.67
N LEU A 64 7.36 8.76 8.47
CA LEU A 64 6.65 10.04 8.45
C LEU A 64 7.57 11.28 8.50
N PRO A 65 8.62 11.36 9.35
CA PRO A 65 9.53 12.50 9.36
C PRO A 65 10.27 12.68 8.02
N THR A 66 10.67 11.59 7.37
CA THR A 66 11.29 11.64 6.05
C THR A 66 10.29 12.03 4.97
N ALA A 67 9.06 11.50 5.05
CA ALA A 67 8.00 11.82 4.10
C ALA A 67 7.61 13.30 4.16
N LEU A 68 7.50 13.89 5.36
CA LEU A 68 7.24 15.33 5.56
C LEU A 68 8.34 16.18 4.93
N ARG A 69 9.62 15.83 5.18
CA ARG A 69 10.76 16.53 4.58
C ARG A 69 10.72 16.48 3.05
N VAL A 70 10.50 15.29 2.48
CA VAL A 70 10.40 15.09 1.02
C VAL A 70 9.21 15.85 0.44
N ALA A 71 8.07 15.88 1.12
CA ALA A 71 6.89 16.62 0.68
C ALA A 71 7.18 18.13 0.61
N GLU A 72 7.78 18.70 1.65
CA GLU A 72 8.07 20.14 1.73
C GLU A 72 9.23 20.55 0.82
N GLU A 73 10.37 19.86 0.90
CA GLU A 73 11.62 20.26 0.24
C GLU A 73 11.67 19.81 -1.23
N ASP A 74 11.26 18.56 -1.51
CA ASP A 74 11.39 17.99 -2.85
C ASP A 74 10.13 18.21 -3.68
N LEU A 75 8.93 17.95 -3.13
CA LEU A 75 7.66 18.11 -3.84
C LEU A 75 7.07 19.52 -3.75
N HIS A 76 7.63 20.41 -2.93
CA HIS A 76 7.17 21.79 -2.73
C HIS A 76 5.70 21.87 -2.25
N ILE A 77 5.26 20.87 -1.49
CA ILE A 77 3.93 20.81 -0.90
C ILE A 77 3.88 21.78 0.30
N PRO A 78 2.86 22.65 0.40
CA PRO A 78 2.69 23.52 1.56
C PRO A 78 2.66 22.73 2.88
N ARG A 79 3.43 23.17 3.87
CA ARG A 79 3.59 22.49 5.17
C ARG A 79 2.28 22.10 5.85
N GLY A 80 1.25 22.94 5.78
CA GLY A 80 -0.08 22.63 6.34
C GLY A 80 -0.72 21.41 5.67
N ILE A 81 -0.64 21.33 4.34
CA ILE A 81 -1.15 20.19 3.55
C ILE A 81 -0.30 18.95 3.82
N ALA A 82 1.03 19.06 3.78
CA ALA A 82 1.93 17.95 4.05
C ALA A 82 1.70 17.35 5.45
N SER A 83 1.67 18.20 6.48
CA SER A 83 1.47 17.78 7.87
C SER A 83 0.14 17.07 8.06
N PHE A 84 -0.95 17.63 7.52
CA PHE A 84 -2.28 17.03 7.68
C PHE A 84 -2.43 15.72 6.90
N VAL A 85 -2.17 15.76 5.58
CA VAL A 85 -2.43 14.62 4.69
C VAL A 85 -1.53 13.44 5.02
N LEU A 86 -0.23 13.66 5.27
CA LEU A 86 0.70 12.56 5.56
C LEU A 86 0.46 11.97 6.95
N THR A 87 0.07 12.76 7.95
CA THR A 87 -0.21 12.25 9.30
C THR A 87 -1.48 11.40 9.31
N VAL A 88 -2.53 11.86 8.64
CA VAL A 88 -3.76 11.07 8.47
C VAL A 88 -3.49 9.83 7.62
N GLY A 89 -2.77 9.99 6.51
CA GLY A 89 -2.43 8.92 5.57
C GLY A 89 -1.62 7.78 6.21
N ALA A 90 -0.63 8.10 7.04
CA ALA A 90 0.19 7.12 7.73
C ALA A 90 -0.62 6.12 8.59
N THR A 91 -1.86 6.47 8.96
CA THR A 91 -2.80 5.57 9.64
C THR A 91 -3.90 5.07 8.72
N ALA A 92 -4.52 5.94 7.91
CA ALA A 92 -5.77 5.65 7.23
C ALA A 92 -5.64 5.25 5.75
N ASN A 93 -4.47 5.43 5.12
CA ASN A 93 -4.25 5.17 3.69
C ASN A 93 -3.36 3.94 3.47
N GLN A 94 -3.81 2.77 3.93
CA GLN A 94 -3.04 1.53 3.81
C GLN A 94 -3.47 0.68 2.59
N ASN A 95 -3.47 1.26 1.38
CA ASN A 95 -3.91 0.57 0.15
C ASN A 95 -3.14 -0.74 -0.13
N GLY A 96 -1.83 -0.74 0.08
CA GLY A 96 -0.98 -1.91 -0.08
C GLY A 96 -1.29 -2.99 0.94
N THR A 97 -1.68 -2.58 2.15
CA THR A 97 -2.13 -3.49 3.20
C THR A 97 -3.46 -4.12 2.83
N ALA A 98 -4.46 -3.33 2.43
CA ALA A 98 -5.75 -3.85 1.97
C ALA A 98 -5.61 -4.83 0.79
N LEU A 99 -4.77 -4.51 -0.20
CA LEU A 99 -4.50 -5.40 -1.33
C LEU A 99 -3.91 -6.73 -0.85
N TYR A 100 -2.90 -6.68 0.02
CA TYR A 100 -2.28 -7.87 0.57
C TYR A 100 -3.22 -8.71 1.42
N GLU A 101 -4.03 -8.09 2.28
CA GLU A 101 -5.00 -8.77 3.13
C GLU A 101 -6.00 -9.56 2.27
N GLY A 102 -6.57 -8.91 1.25
CA GLY A 102 -7.49 -9.57 0.32
C GLY A 102 -6.85 -10.75 -0.40
N VAL A 103 -5.66 -10.56 -1.00
CA VAL A 103 -4.95 -11.65 -1.69
C VAL A 103 -4.59 -12.79 -0.73
N THR A 104 -4.17 -12.46 0.49
CA THR A 104 -3.79 -13.44 1.52
C THR A 104 -4.97 -14.30 1.96
N VAL A 105 -6.12 -13.70 2.23
CA VAL A 105 -7.32 -14.44 2.65
C VAL A 105 -7.77 -15.38 1.54
N LEU A 106 -7.82 -14.90 0.29
CA LEU A 106 -8.19 -15.73 -0.86
C LEU A 106 -7.20 -16.90 -1.05
N PHE A 107 -5.90 -16.60 -0.96
CA PHE A 107 -4.85 -17.61 -1.08
C PHE A 107 -4.96 -18.69 -0.01
N LEU A 108 -5.14 -18.31 1.26
CA LEU A 108 -5.24 -19.27 2.36
C LEU A 108 -6.54 -20.07 2.32
N ALA A 109 -7.64 -19.49 1.84
CA ALA A 109 -8.88 -20.23 1.58
C ALA A 109 -8.67 -21.31 0.51
N GLN A 110 -8.06 -20.95 -0.62
CA GLN A 110 -7.72 -21.90 -1.69
C GLN A 110 -6.77 -23.00 -1.21
N LEU A 111 -5.76 -22.64 -0.41
CA LEU A 111 -4.82 -23.60 0.17
C LEU A 111 -5.50 -24.57 1.14
N ALA A 112 -6.54 -24.11 1.86
CA ALA A 112 -7.35 -24.93 2.75
C ALA A 112 -8.42 -25.77 2.02
N GLY A 113 -8.57 -25.61 0.70
CA GLY A 113 -9.65 -26.24 -0.07
C GLY A 113 -11.04 -25.66 0.23
N VAL A 114 -11.09 -24.41 0.71
CA VAL A 114 -12.34 -23.68 0.96
C VAL A 114 -12.65 -22.82 -0.25
N ASP A 115 -13.71 -23.21 -0.98
CA ASP A 115 -14.20 -22.46 -2.13
C ASP A 115 -15.07 -21.28 -1.68
N LEU A 116 -14.54 -20.07 -1.80
CA LEU A 116 -15.28 -18.86 -1.51
C LEU A 116 -16.18 -18.48 -2.69
N THR A 117 -17.47 -18.35 -2.42
CA THR A 117 -18.44 -17.79 -3.36
C THR A 117 -18.08 -16.36 -3.74
N PHE A 118 -18.58 -15.89 -4.88
CA PHE A 118 -18.33 -14.52 -5.31
C PHE A 118 -18.77 -13.47 -4.27
N ALA A 119 -19.87 -13.72 -3.55
CA ALA A 119 -20.33 -12.84 -2.48
C ALA A 119 -19.35 -12.79 -1.29
N GLU A 120 -18.80 -13.94 -0.89
CA GLU A 120 -17.77 -14.00 0.17
C GLU A 120 -16.47 -13.30 -0.26
N GLN A 121 -16.07 -13.43 -1.53
CA GLN A 121 -14.90 -12.72 -2.05
C GLN A 121 -15.11 -11.19 -2.02
N LEU A 122 -16.31 -10.71 -2.35
CA LEU A 122 -16.65 -9.28 -2.21
C LEU A 122 -16.67 -8.83 -0.75
N MET A 123 -17.15 -9.68 0.16
CA MET A 123 -17.10 -9.39 1.60
C MET A 123 -15.65 -9.29 2.09
N VAL A 124 -14.77 -10.21 1.69
CA VAL A 124 -13.34 -10.17 2.01
C VAL A 124 -12.69 -8.89 1.48
N LEU A 125 -12.98 -8.51 0.23
CA LEU A 125 -12.52 -7.24 -0.34
C LEU A 125 -12.95 -6.04 0.50
N TYR A 126 -14.22 -5.98 0.86
CA TYR A 126 -14.76 -4.89 1.69
C TYR A 126 -14.10 -4.85 3.07
N LEU A 127 -13.95 -6.00 3.73
CA LEU A 127 -13.26 -6.11 5.01
C LEU A 127 -11.80 -5.65 4.91
N ALA A 128 -11.07 -6.05 3.87
CA ALA A 128 -9.69 -5.63 3.66
C ALA A 128 -9.56 -4.10 3.46
N ILE A 129 -10.51 -3.47 2.76
CA ILE A 129 -10.55 -2.01 2.64
C ILE A 129 -10.75 -1.35 4.01
N LEU A 130 -11.67 -1.87 4.83
CA LEU A 130 -11.87 -1.38 6.20
C LEU A 130 -10.66 -1.63 7.10
N GLY A 131 -10.03 -2.80 6.98
CA GLY A 131 -8.79 -3.17 7.67
C GLY A 131 -7.67 -2.17 7.38
N GLY A 132 -7.52 -1.78 6.11
CA GLY A 132 -6.55 -0.76 5.69
C GLY A 132 -6.75 0.64 6.28
N ILE A 133 -7.89 0.94 6.91
CA ILE A 133 -8.10 2.20 7.64
C ILE A 133 -7.74 2.03 9.13
N GLY A 134 -7.94 0.84 9.68
CA GLY A 134 -7.75 0.53 11.10
C GLY A 134 -6.37 -0.02 11.47
N THR A 135 -5.59 -0.50 10.50
CA THR A 135 -4.27 -1.11 10.74
C THR A 135 -3.22 -0.04 10.98
N ALA A 136 -2.56 -0.09 12.14
CA ALA A 136 -1.43 0.79 12.45
C ALA A 136 -0.30 0.61 11.45
N GLY A 137 0.32 1.72 10.99
CA GLY A 137 1.45 1.74 10.07
C GLY A 137 2.77 1.26 10.69
N VAL A 138 2.78 0.05 11.25
CA VAL A 138 3.89 -0.63 11.92
C VAL A 138 4.17 -1.99 11.27
N PRO A 139 5.37 -2.56 11.43
CA PRO A 139 5.73 -3.81 10.75
C PRO A 139 4.78 -4.94 11.10
N SER A 140 4.38 -5.72 10.10
CA SER A 140 3.45 -6.85 10.21
C SER A 140 2.10 -6.51 10.90
N GLY A 141 1.69 -5.23 10.90
CA GLY A 141 0.46 -4.77 11.56
C GLY A 141 -0.83 -5.41 11.03
N SER A 142 -0.81 -5.96 9.82
CA SER A 142 -1.97 -6.58 9.15
C SER A 142 -2.30 -7.99 9.66
N ILE A 143 -1.34 -8.70 10.26
CA ILE A 143 -1.50 -10.12 10.61
C ILE A 143 -2.69 -10.38 11.55
N PRO A 144 -2.89 -9.62 12.65
CA PRO A 144 -4.03 -9.82 13.54
C PRO A 144 -5.38 -9.65 12.82
N PHE A 145 -5.47 -8.71 11.88
CA PHE A 145 -6.70 -8.49 11.12
C PHE A 145 -6.99 -9.66 10.17
N ILE A 146 -5.99 -10.14 9.44
CA ILE A 146 -6.13 -11.30 8.55
C ILE A 146 -6.62 -12.53 9.32
N ILE A 147 -6.08 -12.79 10.52
CA ILE A 147 -6.51 -13.89 11.40
C ILE A 147 -8.02 -13.82 11.69
N VAL A 148 -8.53 -12.62 11.97
CA VAL A 148 -9.97 -12.41 12.21
C VAL A 148 -10.77 -12.69 10.94
N VAL A 149 -10.36 -12.15 9.78
CA VAL A 149 -11.08 -12.35 8.52
C VAL A 149 -11.09 -13.84 8.12
N LEU A 150 -9.99 -14.58 8.29
CA LEU A 150 -9.95 -16.02 8.02
C LEU A 150 -11.00 -16.79 8.83
N ALA A 151 -11.18 -16.46 10.11
CA ALA A 151 -12.20 -17.07 10.95
C ALA A 151 -13.63 -16.80 10.44
N THR A 152 -13.88 -15.62 9.85
CA THR A 152 -15.21 -15.28 9.29
C THR A 152 -15.56 -16.07 8.03
N VAL A 153 -14.55 -16.60 7.32
CA VAL A 153 -14.73 -17.39 6.09
C VAL A 153 -14.43 -18.88 6.30
N ASN A 154 -14.49 -19.35 7.56
CA ASN A 154 -14.29 -20.75 7.96
C ASN A 154 -12.90 -21.33 7.59
N VAL A 155 -11.88 -20.48 7.50
CA VAL A 155 -10.48 -20.91 7.27
C VAL A 155 -9.75 -20.94 8.61
N ASN A 156 -9.00 -22.00 8.88
CA ASN A 156 -8.21 -22.13 10.11
C ASN A 156 -7.17 -20.99 10.19
N PRO A 157 -7.24 -20.09 11.19
CA PRO A 157 -6.32 -18.96 11.27
C PRO A 157 -4.85 -19.35 11.48
N ALA A 158 -4.58 -20.57 11.96
CA ALA A 158 -3.22 -21.08 12.10
C ALA A 158 -2.46 -21.17 10.76
N LEU A 159 -3.17 -21.20 9.63
CA LEU A 159 -2.56 -21.22 8.28
C LEU A 159 -1.75 -19.96 7.98
N ILE A 160 -1.94 -18.87 8.72
CA ILE A 160 -1.12 -17.66 8.61
C ILE A 160 0.37 -17.95 8.81
N ALA A 161 0.73 -18.99 9.56
CA ALA A 161 2.12 -19.39 9.78
C ALA A 161 2.89 -19.68 8.48
N ILE A 162 2.18 -20.09 7.42
CA ILE A 162 2.76 -20.45 6.12
C ILE A 162 3.35 -19.22 5.42
N ILE A 163 2.76 -18.04 5.60
CA ILE A 163 3.20 -16.82 4.90
C ILE A 163 4.19 -15.98 5.71
N ILE A 164 4.36 -16.23 7.01
CA ILE A 164 5.25 -15.45 7.89
C ILE A 164 6.68 -15.39 7.32
N GLY A 165 7.16 -16.48 6.72
CA GLY A 165 8.49 -16.54 6.12
C GLY A 165 8.70 -15.58 4.94
N VAL A 166 7.63 -15.21 4.23
CA VAL A 166 7.68 -14.28 3.09
C VAL A 166 7.08 -12.91 3.41
N ASP A 167 6.34 -12.77 4.51
CA ASP A 167 5.68 -11.52 4.92
C ASP A 167 6.68 -10.37 5.01
N ARG A 168 7.90 -10.63 5.50
CA ARG A 168 8.90 -9.57 5.71
C ARG A 168 9.16 -8.73 4.46
N ILE A 169 9.38 -9.35 3.30
CA ILE A 169 9.65 -8.62 2.05
C ILE A 169 8.39 -7.96 1.50
N LEU A 170 7.24 -8.62 1.63
CA LEU A 170 5.96 -8.08 1.21
C LEU A 170 5.58 -6.85 2.06
N ASP A 171 5.91 -6.84 3.35
CA ASP A 171 5.74 -5.71 4.27
C ASP A 171 6.50 -4.46 3.84
N MET A 172 7.75 -4.65 3.39
CA MET A 172 8.57 -3.57 2.84
C MET A 172 7.88 -2.95 1.62
N CYS A 173 7.38 -3.78 0.70
CA CYS A 173 6.70 -3.33 -0.51
C CYS A 173 5.37 -2.63 -0.21
N ARG A 174 4.56 -3.18 0.69
CA ARG A 174 3.28 -2.60 1.13
C ARG A 174 3.48 -1.22 1.76
N THR A 175 4.42 -1.11 2.70
CA THR A 175 4.75 0.15 3.36
C THR A 175 5.20 1.19 2.32
N THR A 176 6.06 0.79 1.39
CA THR A 176 6.54 1.68 0.32
C THR A 176 5.37 2.22 -0.50
N LEU A 177 4.42 1.36 -0.86
CA LEU A 177 3.22 1.76 -1.59
C LEU A 177 2.34 2.72 -0.78
N ASN A 178 2.11 2.44 0.50
CA ASN A 178 1.27 3.28 1.36
C ASN A 178 1.85 4.69 1.48
N VAL A 179 3.14 4.81 1.84
CA VAL A 179 3.83 6.11 1.94
C VAL A 179 3.84 6.86 0.60
N THR A 180 4.01 6.15 -0.52
CA THR A 180 3.94 6.77 -1.85
C THR A 180 2.54 7.28 -2.17
N GLY A 181 1.51 6.54 -1.76
CA GLY A 181 0.11 6.96 -1.85
C GLY A 181 -0.17 8.23 -1.06
N ASP A 182 0.39 8.36 0.15
CA ASP A 182 0.25 9.55 0.98
C ASP A 182 0.82 10.80 0.28
N LEU A 183 2.02 10.65 -0.31
CA LEU A 183 2.65 11.71 -1.11
C LEU A 183 1.83 12.04 -2.36
N ALA A 184 1.27 11.04 -3.05
CA ALA A 184 0.42 11.25 -4.22
C ALA A 184 -0.87 12.00 -3.85
N ALA A 185 -1.49 11.64 -2.73
CA ALA A 185 -2.67 12.32 -2.20
C ALA A 185 -2.35 13.77 -1.80
N ALA A 186 -1.26 14.00 -1.07
CA ALA A 186 -0.83 15.36 -0.70
C ALA A 186 -0.51 16.22 -1.93
N THR A 187 0.06 15.62 -2.97
CA THR A 187 0.30 16.27 -4.26
C THR A 187 -1.03 16.66 -4.94
N TYR A 188 -2.02 15.76 -4.94
CA TYR A 188 -3.35 16.06 -5.47
C TYR A 188 -4.04 17.19 -4.71
N VAL A 189 -4.06 17.14 -3.37
CA VAL A 189 -4.67 18.18 -2.53
C VAL A 189 -3.99 19.53 -2.77
N THR A 190 -2.66 19.54 -2.90
CA THR A 190 -1.91 20.76 -3.26
C THR A 190 -2.40 21.37 -4.57
N ARG A 191 -2.63 20.53 -5.59
CA ARG A 191 -3.16 20.99 -6.88
C ARG A 191 -4.61 21.48 -6.76
N SER A 192 -5.47 20.79 -6.00
CA SER A 192 -6.87 21.18 -5.84
C SER A 192 -7.04 22.52 -5.11
N GLU A 193 -6.13 22.82 -4.18
CA GLU A 193 -6.05 24.11 -3.47
C GLU A 193 -5.40 25.23 -4.31
N GLY A 194 -5.07 24.98 -5.59
CA GLY A 194 -4.57 26.00 -6.51
C GLY A 194 -3.08 26.30 -6.40
N HIS A 195 -2.33 25.54 -5.62
CA HIS A 195 -0.88 25.69 -5.53
C HIS A 195 -0.16 25.09 -6.74
N ALA A 196 0.97 25.70 -7.11
CA ALA A 196 1.83 25.19 -8.18
C ALA A 196 2.65 23.98 -7.68
N LEU A 197 2.88 23.03 -8.59
CA LEU A 197 3.71 21.85 -8.34
C LEU A 197 4.93 21.84 -9.27
N PRO A 198 6.06 21.26 -8.83
CA PRO A 198 7.21 21.06 -9.71
C PRO A 198 6.84 20.07 -10.84
N GLY A 199 7.35 20.32 -12.05
CA GLY A 199 7.07 19.44 -13.20
C GLY A 199 5.62 19.47 -13.67
N ASP A 200 4.91 20.58 -13.44
CA ASP A 200 3.55 20.84 -13.94
C ASP A 200 3.48 20.65 -15.47
N LEU A 201 2.64 19.71 -15.89
CA LEU A 201 2.43 19.37 -17.30
C LEU A 201 1.75 20.50 -18.08
N THR A 202 1.11 21.46 -17.40
CA THR A 202 0.42 22.59 -18.03
C THR A 202 1.32 23.79 -18.32
N ARG A 203 2.55 23.83 -17.76
CA ARG A 203 3.50 24.95 -17.92
C ARG A 203 4.64 24.68 -18.90
N ARG A 204 4.58 23.58 -19.67
CA ARG A 204 5.52 23.32 -20.78
C ARG A 204 5.05 24.07 -22.04
N SER A 205 5.25 25.38 -22.07
CA SER A 205 5.12 26.24 -23.26
C SER A 205 6.11 27.38 -23.17
#